data_AF-A0A8H7LD88-F1
#
_entry.id   AF-A0A8H7LD88-F1
#
_cell.length_a   1.000
_cell.length_b   1.000
_cell.length_c   1.000
_cell.angle_alpha   90.00
_cell.angle_beta   90.00
_cell.angle_gamma   90.00
#
_symmetry.space_group_name_H-M   'P 1'
#
loop_
_entity.id
_entity.type
_entity.pdbx_description
1 polymer ?
#
loop_
_entity_poly.entity_id
_entity_poly.type
_entity_poly.pdbx_seq_one_letter_code
_entity_poly.pdbx_strand_id
1 'polypeptide(L)'
;MEDSTDFEILDLENVADCNAEEEQSSDTETSTVCDTTDLQESEMYHGVMVKPLSSFGEFEIDPKSQDWQWACDRTSGKVHKDMKTVSTLYNQNLNLPPAALEFIKQSPKLQEEARWEELKAVFYGIYPKRAHSRVFAKLANVSILEALRIVCNKTSSFAHEAILKPINNVACNEYLAKSINCAIETMRSVAESAIQPAEEALDLAQKALDGYNTYTFDESLISEGSQVGYSPLWNSAIENLQLHKRRYIEARAFAFQLEDATARYEKRTQWIHIKASPIFPSDEVDLLFAQLNRLSKLDDTPFENTCEEIQSAYSQQMEIFKAGLHRFGTGPFRELDSLHNSERFQAYDFWVPYQRSSPQMCTTLFRNTFVEAPPDSSYFFVSTPDVLGFPKLHHKIRVYIDVLEAGKPEEEYGSEISFFSVFEPYEFCLNCFESGHGKSLCRKLKRGYGVIIQK
;
A
#
# COMPACT_ATOMS: atom_id res chain seq x y z
N MET A 1 53.95 2.48 -35.57
CA MET A 1 52.68 3.23 -35.49
C MET A 1 52.20 3.04 -34.05
N GLU A 2 52.89 3.54 -33.03
CA GLU A 2 53.25 4.94 -32.73
C GLU A 2 52.04 5.88 -32.83
N ASP A 3 51.37 6.07 -31.68
CA ASP A 3 51.00 7.35 -31.03
C ASP A 3 50.37 6.96 -29.67
N SER A 4 50.92 7.23 -28.47
CA SER A 4 51.51 8.42 -27.85
C SER A 4 50.54 9.60 -27.72
N THR A 5 49.85 9.70 -26.57
CA THR A 5 49.67 10.96 -25.83
C THR A 5 49.43 10.67 -24.34
N ASP A 6 50.45 10.95 -23.53
CA ASP A 6 50.31 11.37 -22.12
C ASP A 6 49.54 12.70 -22.06
N PHE A 7 48.88 13.01 -20.93
CA PHE A 7 48.95 14.34 -20.29
C PHE A 7 48.26 14.33 -18.89
N GLU A 8 49.13 14.48 -17.89
CA GLU A 8 49.07 15.31 -16.68
C GLU A 8 48.01 15.20 -15.56
N ILE A 9 48.61 15.15 -14.37
CA ILE A 9 48.13 15.32 -13.00
C ILE A 9 47.70 16.78 -12.77
N LEU A 10 46.60 16.99 -12.03
CA LEU A 10 46.41 18.18 -11.20
C LEU A 10 45.83 17.79 -9.84
N ASP A 11 46.73 17.75 -8.85
CA ASP A 11 46.41 17.99 -7.44
C ASP A 11 45.91 19.43 -7.28
N LEU A 12 44.87 19.62 -6.47
CA LEU A 12 44.56 20.91 -5.84
C LEU A 12 43.90 20.66 -4.49
N GLU A 13 44.75 20.68 -3.46
CA GLU A 13 44.40 21.08 -2.10
C GLU A 13 44.06 22.58 -2.06
N ASN A 14 43.03 22.95 -1.29
CA ASN A 14 42.89 24.20 -0.52
C ASN A 14 41.53 24.14 0.22
N VAL A 15 41.49 23.90 1.53
CA VAL A 15 41.75 24.81 2.69
C VAL A 15 40.70 25.93 2.82
N ALA A 16 39.86 25.78 3.85
CA ALA A 16 39.32 26.79 4.79
C ALA A 16 38.29 26.04 5.66
N ASP A 17 38.63 25.46 6.82
CA ASP A 17 39.13 26.05 8.07
C ASP A 17 38.22 27.16 8.61
N CYS A 18 37.43 26.79 9.63
CA CYS A 18 36.77 27.66 10.60
C CYS A 18 36.66 26.86 11.90
N ASN A 19 37.71 26.93 12.71
CA ASN A 19 37.72 26.54 14.11
C ASN A 19 36.63 27.27 14.90
N ALA A 20 36.03 26.55 15.85
CA ALA A 20 35.71 27.09 17.17
C ALA A 20 35.99 25.96 18.17
N GLU A 21 37.08 26.15 18.91
CA GLU A 21 37.51 25.37 20.06
C GLU A 21 36.59 25.63 21.27
N GLU A 22 36.71 24.71 22.24
CA GLU A 22 36.51 24.81 23.70
C GLU A 22 35.53 23.76 24.23
N GLU A 23 35.75 23.08 25.35
CA GLU A 23 36.93 22.62 26.09
C GLU A 23 36.36 21.58 27.08
N GLN A 24 37.15 20.59 27.50
CA GLN A 24 36.77 19.61 28.54
C GLN A 24 36.92 20.18 29.95
N SER A 25 36.34 19.47 30.95
CA SER A 25 36.67 19.42 32.41
C SER A 25 35.50 19.85 33.30
N SER A 26 35.15 19.29 34.46
CA SER A 26 35.50 18.09 35.24
C SER A 26 34.51 18.03 36.43
N ASP A 27 34.41 16.87 37.06
CA ASP A 27 33.64 16.57 38.28
C ASP A 27 33.73 17.58 39.44
N THR A 28 32.70 17.64 40.31
CA THR A 28 32.75 17.26 41.75
C THR A 28 31.38 17.46 42.43
N GLU A 29 30.97 16.48 43.26
CA GLU A 29 29.78 16.42 44.12
C GLU A 29 29.81 17.44 45.29
N THR A 30 28.65 17.98 45.72
CA THR A 30 28.05 17.75 47.07
C THR A 30 26.81 18.63 47.39
N SER A 31 25.75 17.94 47.85
CA SER A 31 24.89 18.23 49.02
C SER A 31 23.97 19.48 49.09
N THR A 32 22.66 19.19 49.01
CA THR A 32 21.52 19.64 49.85
C THR A 32 21.23 21.14 50.05
N VAL A 33 20.02 21.59 49.67
CA VAL A 33 18.90 22.02 50.54
C VAL A 33 17.79 22.67 49.70
N CYS A 34 16.56 22.45 50.15
CA CYS A 34 15.27 22.77 49.55
C CYS A 34 14.98 24.28 49.36
N ASP A 35 14.00 24.46 48.48
CA ASP A 35 12.97 25.51 48.41
C ASP A 35 13.13 26.69 47.45
N THR A 36 12.10 26.74 46.59
CA THR A 36 11.45 27.91 45.98
C THR A 36 12.25 28.70 44.94
N THR A 37 12.06 28.33 43.68
CA THR A 37 11.30 29.07 42.64
C THR A 37 11.86 28.61 41.30
N ASP A 38 11.04 28.00 40.43
CA ASP A 38 11.25 28.03 38.97
C ASP A 38 10.02 27.45 38.25
N LEU A 39 9.03 28.29 37.98
CA LEU A 39 8.08 28.08 36.88
C LEU A 39 8.64 28.74 35.62
N GLN A 40 9.82 28.31 35.22
CA GLN A 40 10.30 28.53 33.86
C GLN A 40 11.35 27.49 33.54
N GLU A 41 10.91 26.36 32.99
CA GLU A 41 11.73 25.67 32.02
C GLU A 41 10.82 25.10 30.95
N SER A 42 10.69 25.90 29.90
CA SER A 42 10.52 25.44 28.53
C SER A 42 11.60 24.39 28.26
N GLU A 43 11.35 23.13 28.62
CA GLU A 43 12.10 22.02 28.05
C GLU A 43 11.81 22.05 26.54
N MET A 44 12.82 22.51 25.82
CA MET A 44 12.77 22.95 24.45
C MET A 44 12.27 21.83 23.53
N TYR A 45 11.03 21.96 23.10
CA TYR A 45 10.65 21.52 21.77
C TYR A 45 11.54 22.27 20.78
N HIS A 46 12.46 21.58 20.10
CA HIS A 46 13.32 22.16 19.05
C HIS A 46 12.55 22.52 17.76
N GLY A 47 11.28 22.92 17.86
CA GLY A 47 10.45 23.35 16.74
C GLY A 47 9.82 24.72 16.99
N VAL A 48 8.90 25.12 16.10
CA VAL A 48 8.17 26.39 16.20
C VAL A 48 7.46 26.48 17.55
N MET A 49 7.59 27.60 18.26
CA MET A 49 6.83 27.84 19.49
C MET A 49 5.34 27.80 19.17
N VAL A 50 4.60 26.94 19.87
CA VAL A 50 3.15 26.76 19.73
C VAL A 50 2.49 27.01 21.08
N LYS A 51 1.26 27.53 21.07
CA LYS A 51 0.46 27.66 22.29
C LYS A 51 0.07 26.28 22.78
N PRO A 52 0.07 26.03 24.10
CA PRO A 52 -0.33 24.74 24.64
C PRO A 52 -1.80 24.46 24.36
N LEU A 53 -2.16 23.19 24.30
CA LEU A 53 -3.53 22.73 24.01
C LEU A 53 -4.57 23.33 24.95
N SER A 54 -4.22 23.55 26.22
CA SER A 54 -5.09 24.19 27.22
C SER A 54 -5.50 25.63 26.88
N SER A 55 -4.83 26.28 25.92
CA SER A 55 -5.18 27.65 25.48
C SER A 55 -6.42 27.70 24.59
N PHE A 56 -6.89 26.56 24.08
CA PHE A 56 -7.95 26.47 23.08
C PHE A 56 -9.29 25.98 23.65
N GLY A 57 -9.32 25.56 24.93
CA GLY A 57 -10.52 25.11 25.63
C GLY A 57 -10.30 23.84 26.45
N GLU A 58 -11.39 23.34 27.02
CA GLU A 58 -11.43 22.11 27.81
C GLU A 58 -12.08 20.97 27.02
N PHE A 59 -11.74 19.73 27.35
CA PHE A 59 -12.29 18.52 26.75
C PHE A 59 -12.26 17.37 27.75
N GLU A 60 -13.19 16.44 27.62
CA GLU A 60 -13.33 15.30 28.52
C GLU A 60 -12.59 14.06 27.98
N ILE A 61 -11.82 13.42 28.85
CA ILE A 61 -11.10 12.18 28.57
C ILE A 61 -11.72 11.06 29.40
N ASP A 62 -12.26 10.03 28.74
CA ASP A 62 -12.75 8.80 29.37
C ASP A 62 -11.59 8.14 30.12
N PRO A 63 -11.71 7.86 31.44
CA PRO A 63 -10.66 7.17 32.20
C PRO A 63 -10.18 5.88 31.54
N LYS A 64 -11.07 5.14 30.86
CA LYS A 64 -10.71 3.88 30.17
C LYS A 64 -9.79 4.09 28.98
N SER A 65 -9.71 5.30 28.42
CA SER A 65 -8.79 5.63 27.32
C SER A 65 -7.35 5.83 27.80
N GLN A 66 -7.16 6.13 29.09
CA GLN A 66 -5.84 6.29 29.70
C GLN A 66 -5.09 4.95 29.85
N ASP A 67 -5.83 3.83 29.90
CA ASP A 67 -5.28 2.47 29.99
C ASP A 67 -4.74 1.93 28.64
N TRP A 68 -4.86 2.69 27.55
CA TRP A 68 -4.52 2.22 26.21
C TRP A 68 -3.00 2.27 26.03
N GLN A 69 -2.37 1.11 26.24
CA GLN A 69 -0.91 0.92 26.33
C GLN A 69 -0.10 1.49 25.16
N TRP A 70 -0.70 1.68 23.98
CA TRP A 70 0.02 2.13 22.79
C TRP A 70 0.04 3.65 22.58
N ALA A 71 -0.66 4.45 23.40
CA ALA A 71 -0.39 5.90 23.45
C ALA A 71 1.08 6.19 23.85
N CYS A 72 1.74 5.22 24.48
CA CYS A 72 3.16 5.21 24.83
C CYS A 72 3.98 4.25 23.94
N ASP A 73 3.48 3.85 22.76
CA ASP A 73 4.27 3.02 21.87
C ASP A 73 5.53 3.75 21.40
N ARG A 74 6.57 2.98 21.04
CA ARG A 74 7.88 3.54 20.66
C ARG A 74 7.86 4.22 19.29
N THR A 75 6.70 4.29 18.63
CA THR A 75 6.57 4.79 17.25
C THR A 75 6.19 6.27 17.18
N SER A 76 5.79 6.88 18.30
CA SER A 76 5.53 8.34 18.39
C SER A 76 6.76 9.20 18.11
N GLY A 77 7.98 8.72 18.41
CA GLY A 77 9.20 9.52 18.33
C GLY A 77 9.24 10.66 19.36
N LYS A 78 10.04 11.71 19.12
CA LYS A 78 10.07 12.92 19.95
C LYS A 78 9.01 13.90 19.46
N VAL A 79 7.90 14.03 20.20
CA VAL A 79 6.73 14.86 19.86
C VAL A 79 6.52 15.99 20.84
N HIS A 80 5.64 16.94 20.50
CA HIS A 80 5.19 17.97 21.44
C HIS A 80 4.52 17.34 22.68
N LYS A 81 4.71 17.92 23.87
CA LYS A 81 4.19 17.38 25.14
C LYS A 81 2.67 17.10 25.15
N ASP A 82 1.91 17.95 24.46
CA ASP A 82 0.45 17.84 24.37
C ASP A 82 -0.01 16.75 23.36
N MET A 83 0.90 16.10 22.62
CA MET A 83 0.57 14.98 21.71
C MET A 83 0.15 13.72 22.41
N LYS A 84 0.57 13.52 23.67
CA LYS A 84 0.01 12.43 24.47
C LYS A 84 -1.51 12.61 24.63
N THR A 85 -1.96 13.83 24.90
CA THR A 85 -3.37 14.16 25.06
C THR A 85 -4.15 14.01 23.75
N VAL A 86 -3.60 14.48 22.63
CA VAL A 86 -4.22 14.30 21.31
C VAL A 86 -4.32 12.83 20.92
N SER A 87 -3.29 12.03 21.22
CA SER A 87 -3.32 10.57 21.02
C SER A 87 -4.46 9.93 21.82
N THR A 88 -4.62 10.30 23.09
CA THR A 88 -5.74 9.81 23.92
C THR A 88 -7.10 10.21 23.33
N LEU A 89 -7.24 11.44 22.82
CA LEU A 89 -8.47 11.91 22.18
C LEU A 89 -8.79 11.09 20.91
N TYR A 90 -7.83 10.85 20.01
CA TYR A 90 -8.03 10.01 18.83
C TYR A 90 -8.47 8.58 19.18
N ASN A 91 -7.92 8.02 20.26
CA ASN A 91 -8.28 6.69 20.73
C ASN A 91 -9.72 6.63 21.30
N GLN A 92 -10.18 7.71 21.93
CA GLN A 92 -11.55 7.83 22.40
C GLN A 92 -12.52 8.05 21.23
N ASN A 93 -12.17 8.94 20.31
CA ASN A 93 -12.92 9.26 19.12
C ASN A 93 -11.97 9.78 18.04
N LEU A 94 -12.02 9.18 16.85
CA LEU A 94 -11.20 9.63 15.72
C LEU A 94 -11.49 11.10 15.35
N ASN A 95 -12.71 11.58 15.59
CA ASN A 95 -13.05 12.98 15.44
C ASN A 95 -12.65 13.77 16.69
N LEU A 96 -11.59 14.57 16.55
CA LEU A 96 -11.07 15.41 17.63
C LEU A 96 -12.02 16.59 17.96
N PRO A 97 -12.04 17.05 19.23
CA PRO A 97 -12.76 18.25 19.60
C PRO A 97 -12.16 19.51 18.93
N PRO A 98 -12.96 20.57 18.69
CA PRO A 98 -12.49 21.78 18.01
C PRO A 98 -11.22 22.40 18.61
N ALA A 99 -11.08 22.38 19.94
CA ALA A 99 -9.90 22.88 20.63
C ALA A 99 -8.61 22.14 20.23
N ALA A 100 -8.67 20.81 20.10
CA ALA A 100 -7.54 20.00 19.67
C ALA A 100 -7.22 20.23 18.19
N LEU A 101 -8.23 20.40 17.34
CA LEU A 101 -8.04 20.74 15.94
C LEU A 101 -7.35 22.10 15.77
N GLU A 102 -7.75 23.12 16.54
CA GLU A 102 -7.10 24.43 16.51
C GLU A 102 -5.65 24.38 17.02
N PHE A 103 -5.39 23.59 18.06
CA PHE A 103 -4.03 23.35 18.53
C PHE A 103 -3.15 22.74 17.41
N ILE A 104 -3.65 21.72 16.71
CA ILE A 104 -2.91 21.01 15.65
C ILE A 104 -2.63 21.93 14.45
N LYS A 105 -3.57 22.80 14.09
CA LYS A 105 -3.45 23.72 12.95
C LYS A 105 -2.30 24.73 13.08
N GLN A 106 -1.78 24.95 14.28
CA GLN A 106 -0.74 25.96 14.54
C GLN A 106 0.55 25.75 13.76
N SER A 107 0.90 24.50 13.39
CA SER A 107 2.10 24.25 12.58
C SER A 107 2.00 22.98 11.74
N PRO A 108 2.70 22.92 10.59
CA PRO A 108 2.78 21.68 9.79
C PRO A 108 3.36 20.50 10.56
N LYS A 109 4.29 20.75 11.49
CA LYS A 109 4.90 19.69 12.31
C LYS A 109 3.88 19.06 13.27
N LEU A 110 3.02 19.86 13.89
CA LEU A 110 1.93 19.35 14.72
C LEU A 110 0.89 18.59 13.89
N GLN A 111 0.59 19.05 12.67
CA GLN A 111 -0.29 18.32 11.75
C GLN A 111 0.28 16.95 11.40
N GLU A 112 1.58 16.85 11.14
CA GLU A 112 2.24 15.57 10.88
C GLU A 112 2.25 14.67 12.12
N GLU A 113 2.57 15.22 13.30
CA GLU A 113 2.52 14.48 14.57
C GLU A 113 1.11 13.94 14.84
N ALA A 114 0.09 14.77 14.75
CA ALA A 114 -1.31 14.38 14.95
C ALA A 114 -1.78 13.34 13.94
N ARG A 115 -1.41 13.50 12.66
CA ARG A 115 -1.70 12.51 11.62
C ARG A 115 -1.13 11.13 11.99
N TRP A 116 0.08 11.06 12.52
CA TRP A 116 0.65 9.77 12.95
C TRP A 116 -0.08 9.18 14.16
N GLU A 117 -0.52 10.01 15.11
CA GLU A 117 -1.35 9.56 16.23
C GLU A 117 -2.72 9.02 15.75
N GLU A 118 -3.33 9.67 14.75
CA GLU A 118 -4.55 9.21 14.10
C GLU A 118 -4.35 7.84 13.42
N LEU A 119 -3.29 7.69 12.61
CA LEU A 119 -3.00 6.41 11.96
C LEU A 119 -2.80 5.29 12.99
N LYS A 120 -2.14 5.55 14.12
CA LYS A 120 -2.00 4.55 15.18
C LYS A 120 -3.34 4.19 15.81
N ALA A 121 -4.18 5.19 16.12
CA ALA A 121 -5.51 4.93 16.66
C ALA A 121 -6.34 4.06 15.70
N VAL A 122 -6.29 4.36 14.40
CA VAL A 122 -6.92 3.51 13.36
C VAL A 122 -6.30 2.12 13.35
N PHE A 123 -4.97 2.01 13.31
CA PHE A 123 -4.27 0.73 13.29
C PHE A 123 -4.70 -0.20 14.42
N TYR A 124 -4.70 0.28 15.66
CA TYR A 124 -5.15 -0.51 16.80
C TYR A 124 -6.66 -0.75 16.76
N GLY A 125 -7.45 0.20 16.26
CA GLY A 125 -8.89 0.07 16.03
C GLY A 125 -9.27 -1.05 15.06
N ILE A 126 -8.39 -1.42 14.13
CA ILE A 126 -8.58 -2.57 13.22
C ILE A 126 -8.68 -3.90 14.00
N TYR A 127 -8.09 -4.00 15.19
CA TYR A 127 -8.03 -5.24 15.98
C TYR A 127 -9.00 -5.20 17.18
N PRO A 128 -9.61 -6.34 17.57
CA PRO A 128 -10.41 -6.41 18.77
C PRO A 128 -9.52 -6.26 20.01
N LYS A 129 -10.08 -5.71 21.10
CA LYS A 129 -9.35 -5.41 22.35
C LYS A 129 -8.46 -6.54 22.86
N ARG A 130 -8.95 -7.79 22.82
CA ARG A 130 -8.19 -8.99 23.24
C ARG A 130 -6.90 -9.24 22.47
N ALA A 131 -6.75 -8.69 21.26
CA ALA A 131 -5.56 -8.86 20.43
C ALA A 131 -4.53 -7.73 20.62
N HIS A 132 -4.91 -6.61 21.26
CA HIS A 132 -4.06 -5.42 21.33
C HIS A 132 -2.73 -5.66 22.04
N SER A 133 -2.72 -6.34 23.19
CA SER A 133 -1.48 -6.66 23.91
C SER A 133 -0.52 -7.51 23.07
N ARG A 134 -1.06 -8.42 22.24
CA ARG A 134 -0.26 -9.24 21.32
C ARG A 134 0.31 -8.41 20.17
N VAL A 135 -0.51 -7.56 19.56
CA VAL A 135 -0.06 -6.64 18.50
C VAL A 135 1.06 -5.74 19.04
N PHE A 136 0.86 -5.13 20.21
CA PHE A 136 1.85 -4.31 20.88
C PHE A 136 3.16 -5.09 21.14
N ALA A 137 3.08 -6.29 21.69
CA ALA A 137 4.26 -7.12 21.95
C ALA A 137 5.04 -7.48 20.67
N LYS A 138 4.35 -7.78 19.57
CA LYS A 138 4.99 -8.05 18.27
C LYS A 138 5.66 -6.81 17.69
N LEU A 139 4.99 -5.65 17.73
CA LEU A 139 5.57 -4.39 17.28
C LEU A 139 6.78 -3.96 18.13
N ALA A 140 6.77 -4.25 19.42
CA ALA A 140 7.90 -3.98 20.31
C ALA A 140 9.15 -4.82 20.01
N ASN A 141 8.98 -5.97 19.33
CA ASN A 141 10.06 -6.89 18.96
C ASN A 141 10.66 -6.63 17.57
N VAL A 142 10.08 -5.72 16.78
CA VAL A 142 10.66 -5.26 15.51
C VAL A 142 11.34 -3.89 15.70
N SER A 143 12.12 -3.45 14.72
CA SER A 143 12.72 -2.11 14.77
C SER A 143 11.63 -1.03 14.72
N ILE A 144 11.90 0.15 15.29
CA ILE A 144 10.95 1.29 15.27
C ILE A 144 10.53 1.63 13.84
N LEU A 145 11.50 1.67 12.92
CA LEU A 145 11.25 1.92 11.51
C LEU A 145 10.31 0.89 10.90
N GLU A 146 10.49 -0.40 11.23
CA GLU A 146 9.64 -1.46 10.70
C GLU A 146 8.24 -1.44 11.33
N ALA A 147 8.13 -1.12 12.62
CA ALA A 147 6.83 -0.92 13.28
C ALA A 147 6.04 0.22 12.61
N LEU A 148 6.69 1.35 12.32
CA LEU A 148 6.10 2.48 11.59
C LEU A 148 5.62 2.08 10.20
N ARG A 149 6.42 1.30 9.47
CA ARG A 149 6.07 0.75 8.15
C ARG A 149 4.85 -0.17 8.23
N ILE A 150 4.78 -1.06 9.22
CA ILE A 150 3.62 -1.94 9.43
C ILE A 150 2.35 -1.12 9.71
N VAL A 151 2.42 -0.14 10.61
CA VAL A 151 1.30 0.76 10.93
C VAL A 151 0.82 1.46 9.66
N CYS A 152 1.73 2.13 8.97
CA CYS A 152 1.44 2.85 7.73
C CYS A 152 0.83 1.93 6.65
N ASN A 153 1.40 0.75 6.45
CA ASN A 153 0.90 -0.22 5.48
C ASN A 153 -0.54 -0.62 5.75
N LYS A 154 -0.86 -0.88 7.03
CA LYS A 154 -2.20 -1.30 7.46
C LYS A 154 -3.24 -0.18 7.48
N THR A 155 -2.81 1.08 7.48
CA THR A 155 -3.69 2.25 7.51
C THR A 155 -3.65 3.06 6.23
N SER A 156 -2.88 2.61 5.23
CA SER A 156 -2.73 3.28 3.94
C SER A 156 -4.06 3.55 3.24
N SER A 157 -4.98 2.57 3.22
CA SER A 157 -6.32 2.75 2.64
C SER A 157 -7.18 3.77 3.39
N PHE A 158 -7.02 3.91 4.71
CA PHE A 158 -7.67 4.97 5.50
C PHE A 158 -7.18 6.36 5.09
N ALA A 159 -5.86 6.48 4.90
CA ALA A 159 -5.24 7.73 4.49
C ALA A 159 -5.45 8.05 2.99
N HIS A 160 -6.09 7.15 2.23
CA HIS A 160 -6.16 7.18 0.76
C HIS A 160 -4.77 7.27 0.12
N GLU A 161 -3.81 6.54 0.68
CA GLU A 161 -2.42 6.53 0.21
C GLU A 161 -2.04 5.15 -0.35
N ALA A 162 -1.35 5.13 -1.49
CA ALA A 162 -0.56 4.00 -1.93
C ALA A 162 0.87 4.16 -1.42
N ILE A 163 1.39 3.11 -0.79
CA ILE A 163 2.76 3.07 -0.26
C ILE A 163 3.64 2.36 -1.28
N LEU A 164 4.73 3.01 -1.67
CA LEU A 164 5.70 2.49 -2.62
C LEU A 164 6.98 2.09 -1.89
N LYS A 165 7.26 0.78 -1.90
CA LYS A 165 8.44 0.20 -1.26
C LYS A 165 9.55 -0.03 -2.28
N PRO A 166 10.83 0.27 -2.00
CA PRO A 166 11.90 -0.02 -2.95
C PRO A 166 12.13 -1.52 -3.15
N ILE A 167 12.30 -1.95 -4.40
CA ILE A 167 12.44 -3.36 -4.78
C ILE A 167 13.85 -3.91 -4.43
N ASN A 168 14.89 -3.09 -4.59
CA ASN A 168 16.30 -3.48 -4.42
C ASN A 168 16.97 -2.82 -3.21
N ASN A 169 16.20 -2.46 -2.17
CA ASN A 169 16.67 -1.70 -1.01
C ASN A 169 17.32 -0.34 -1.35
N VAL A 170 17.05 0.21 -2.54
CA VAL A 170 17.44 1.57 -2.89
C VAL A 170 16.70 2.52 -1.95
N ALA A 171 17.43 3.42 -1.29
CA ALA A 171 16.82 4.37 -0.36
C ALA A 171 15.90 5.33 -1.11
N CYS A 172 14.66 5.48 -0.65
CA CYS A 172 13.77 6.53 -1.13
C CYS A 172 14.25 7.88 -0.58
N ASN A 173 13.99 8.95 -1.33
CA ASN A 173 14.35 10.31 -0.93
C ASN A 173 13.40 11.34 -1.56
N GLU A 174 13.56 12.61 -1.20
CA GLU A 174 12.73 13.71 -1.71
C GLU A 174 12.87 13.91 -3.23
N TYR A 175 14.03 13.61 -3.80
CA TYR A 175 14.24 13.70 -5.25
C TYR A 175 13.42 12.64 -6.01
N LEU A 176 13.40 11.41 -5.51
CA LEU A 176 12.57 10.34 -6.06
C LEU A 176 11.09 10.70 -6.00
N ALA A 177 10.62 11.29 -4.89
CA ALA A 177 9.24 11.78 -4.79
C ALA A 177 8.92 12.83 -5.86
N LYS A 178 9.82 13.79 -6.10
CA LYS A 178 9.65 14.80 -7.17
C LYS A 178 9.61 14.16 -8.56
N SER A 179 10.50 13.22 -8.84
CA SER A 179 10.53 12.47 -10.11
C SER A 179 9.23 11.69 -10.34
N ILE A 180 8.69 11.09 -9.28
CA ILE A 180 7.39 10.39 -9.31
C ILE A 180 6.26 11.35 -9.62
N ASN A 181 6.21 12.54 -8.99
CA ASN A 181 5.21 13.56 -9.33
C ASN A 181 5.26 13.95 -10.81
N CYS A 182 6.46 14.12 -11.38
CA CYS A 182 6.58 14.39 -12.82
C CYS A 182 6.09 13.20 -13.68
N ALA A 183 6.31 11.97 -13.22
CA ALA A 183 5.89 10.76 -13.92
C ALA A 183 4.39 10.47 -13.79
N ILE A 184 3.70 10.97 -12.77
CA ILE A 184 2.24 10.82 -12.58
C ILE A 184 1.48 11.41 -13.78
N GLU A 185 1.87 12.59 -14.28
CA GLU A 185 1.24 13.21 -15.45
C GLU A 185 1.38 12.38 -16.73
N THR A 186 2.58 11.83 -16.94
CA THR A 186 2.83 10.93 -18.08
C THR A 186 2.01 9.65 -17.92
N MET A 187 1.94 9.10 -16.70
CA MET A 187 1.16 7.91 -16.39
C MET A 187 -0.34 8.13 -16.60
N ARG A 188 -0.85 9.31 -16.24
CA ARG A 188 -2.24 9.71 -16.49
C ARG A 188 -2.55 9.68 -17.97
N SER A 189 -1.69 10.28 -18.80
CA SER A 189 -1.86 10.26 -20.27
C SER A 189 -1.88 8.84 -20.84
N VAL A 190 -1.01 7.95 -20.31
CA VAL A 190 -1.00 6.54 -20.70
C VAL A 190 -2.28 5.82 -20.26
N ALA A 191 -2.74 6.04 -19.03
CA ALA A 191 -3.98 5.47 -18.51
C ALA A 191 -5.20 5.93 -19.33
N GLU A 192 -5.29 7.21 -19.64
CA GLU A 192 -6.35 7.79 -20.48
C GLU A 192 -6.36 7.17 -21.89
N SER A 193 -5.17 7.02 -22.51
CA SER A 193 -5.06 6.39 -23.82
C SER A 193 -5.47 4.90 -23.85
N ALA A 194 -5.48 4.24 -22.69
CA ALA A 194 -5.92 2.85 -22.55
C ALA A 194 -7.45 2.70 -22.40
N ILE A 195 -8.19 3.78 -22.14
CA ILE A 195 -9.65 3.74 -21.94
C ILE A 195 -10.37 3.37 -23.24
N GLN A 196 -10.04 4.04 -24.35
CA GLN A 196 -10.72 3.83 -25.63
C GLN A 196 -10.56 2.37 -26.14
N PRO A 197 -9.36 1.78 -26.19
CA PRO A 197 -9.23 0.36 -26.55
C PRO A 197 -9.99 -0.59 -25.63
N ALA A 198 -10.11 -0.26 -24.33
CA ALA A 198 -10.88 -1.07 -23.40
C ALA A 198 -12.40 -0.96 -23.64
N GLU A 199 -12.88 0.22 -24.02
CA GLU A 199 -14.27 0.48 -24.42
C GLU A 199 -14.62 -0.25 -25.71
N GLU A 200 -13.77 -0.16 -26.73
CA GLU A 200 -13.97 -0.88 -28.00
C GLU A 200 -14.03 -2.41 -27.79
N ALA A 201 -13.17 -2.94 -26.91
CA ALA A 201 -13.20 -4.36 -26.57
C ALA A 201 -14.46 -4.76 -25.77
N LEU A 202 -14.94 -3.88 -24.89
CA LEU A 202 -16.21 -4.06 -24.18
C LEU A 202 -17.39 -4.10 -25.16
N ASP A 203 -17.44 -3.19 -26.13
CA ASP A 203 -18.47 -3.15 -27.16
C ASP A 203 -18.47 -4.40 -28.03
N LEU A 204 -17.29 -4.92 -28.39
CA LEU A 204 -17.17 -6.17 -29.14
C LEU A 204 -17.67 -7.38 -28.32
N ALA A 205 -17.33 -7.44 -27.02
CA ALA A 205 -17.82 -8.49 -26.14
C ALA A 205 -19.35 -8.41 -25.95
N GLN A 206 -19.92 -7.20 -25.88
CA GLN A 206 -21.36 -6.99 -25.81
C GLN A 206 -22.06 -7.45 -27.10
N LYS A 207 -21.50 -7.13 -28.27
CA LYS A 207 -22.03 -7.60 -29.57
C LYS A 207 -22.04 -9.12 -29.71
N ALA A 208 -21.05 -9.81 -29.14
CA ALA A 208 -21.04 -11.27 -29.14
C ALA A 208 -22.23 -11.87 -28.37
N LEU A 209 -22.73 -11.14 -27.35
CA LEU A 209 -23.89 -11.54 -26.56
C LEU A 209 -25.22 -11.15 -27.22
N ASP A 210 -25.22 -10.21 -28.18
CA ASP A 210 -26.45 -9.79 -28.87
C ASP A 210 -27.14 -10.95 -29.60
N GLY A 211 -26.38 -11.96 -30.03
CA GLY A 211 -26.90 -13.19 -30.64
C GLY A 211 -27.73 -14.06 -29.69
N TYR A 212 -27.68 -13.82 -28.38
CA TYR A 212 -28.44 -14.55 -27.36
C TYR A 212 -29.68 -13.77 -26.89
N ASN A 213 -29.93 -12.56 -27.40
CA ASN A 213 -31.07 -11.72 -27.02
C ASN A 213 -32.40 -12.17 -27.66
N THR A 214 -32.41 -13.28 -28.39
CA THR A 214 -33.61 -13.85 -29.01
C THR A 214 -33.82 -15.28 -28.59
N TYR A 215 -35.01 -15.61 -28.10
CA TYR A 215 -35.45 -16.99 -27.92
C TYR A 215 -35.82 -17.59 -29.28
N THR A 216 -34.83 -18.03 -30.05
CA THR A 216 -35.06 -18.77 -31.30
C THR A 216 -35.24 -20.25 -30.97
N PHE A 217 -36.39 -20.82 -31.32
CA PHE A 217 -36.63 -22.26 -31.25
C PHE A 217 -35.95 -22.91 -32.46
N ASP A 218 -34.78 -23.50 -32.26
CA ASP A 218 -34.07 -24.26 -33.29
C ASP A 218 -34.21 -25.75 -32.97
N GLU A 219 -35.02 -26.45 -33.76
CA GLU A 219 -35.27 -27.89 -33.62
C GLU A 219 -34.00 -28.74 -33.77
N SER A 220 -32.93 -28.19 -34.38
CA SER A 220 -31.64 -28.87 -34.53
C SER A 220 -30.81 -28.91 -33.22
N LEU A 221 -31.17 -28.10 -32.22
CA LEU A 221 -30.47 -28.01 -30.92
C LEU A 221 -31.01 -28.98 -29.85
N ILE A 222 -32.02 -29.81 -30.20
CA ILE A 222 -32.74 -30.73 -29.29
C ILE A 222 -31.95 -32.04 -29.03
N SER A 223 -30.70 -32.16 -29.48
CA SER A 223 -29.84 -33.27 -29.03
C SER A 223 -29.21 -32.95 -27.66
N GLU A 224 -29.16 -33.90 -26.72
CA GLU A 224 -28.47 -33.72 -25.44
C GLU A 224 -27.00 -33.28 -25.63
N GLY A 225 -26.36 -33.72 -26.73
CA GLY A 225 -24.99 -33.33 -27.08
C GLY A 225 -24.82 -31.86 -27.48
N SER A 226 -25.85 -31.21 -28.03
CA SER A 226 -25.80 -29.79 -28.40
C SER A 226 -25.98 -28.88 -27.17
N GLN A 227 -26.82 -29.23 -26.20
CA GLN A 227 -27.02 -28.43 -24.99
C GLN A 227 -25.73 -28.29 -24.14
N VAL A 228 -24.94 -29.36 -24.07
CA VAL A 228 -23.64 -29.38 -23.36
C VAL A 228 -22.59 -28.49 -24.04
N GLY A 229 -22.69 -28.24 -25.35
CA GLY A 229 -21.72 -27.42 -26.10
C GLY A 229 -22.00 -25.92 -26.10
N TYR A 230 -23.27 -25.49 -26.04
CA TYR A 230 -23.64 -24.06 -26.13
C TYR A 230 -23.62 -23.32 -24.78
N SER A 231 -23.89 -24.01 -23.66
CA SER A 231 -23.80 -23.40 -22.32
C SER A 231 -22.37 -22.93 -21.97
N PRO A 232 -21.30 -23.68 -22.29
CA PRO A 232 -19.92 -23.20 -22.15
C PRO A 232 -19.60 -21.97 -23.00
N LEU A 233 -20.08 -21.89 -24.24
CA LEU A 233 -19.86 -20.73 -25.11
C LEU A 233 -20.55 -19.47 -24.57
N TRP A 234 -21.78 -19.61 -24.08
CA TRP A 234 -22.51 -18.55 -23.40
C TRP A 234 -21.78 -18.06 -22.15
N ASN A 235 -21.37 -18.98 -21.27
CA ASN A 235 -20.63 -18.64 -20.05
C ASN A 235 -19.32 -17.93 -20.39
N SER A 236 -18.57 -18.42 -21.37
CA SER A 236 -17.33 -17.80 -21.83
C SER A 236 -17.56 -16.39 -22.39
N ALA A 237 -18.65 -16.17 -23.14
CA ALA A 237 -19.00 -14.84 -23.64
C ALA A 237 -19.38 -13.87 -22.51
N ILE A 238 -20.10 -14.32 -21.48
CA ILE A 238 -20.37 -13.52 -20.27
C ILE A 238 -19.09 -13.18 -19.53
N GLU A 239 -18.23 -14.17 -19.26
CA GLU A 239 -16.96 -13.97 -18.57
C GLU A 239 -16.09 -12.95 -19.32
N ASN A 240 -16.07 -13.03 -20.65
CA ASN A 240 -15.35 -12.07 -21.48
C ASN A 240 -15.94 -10.65 -21.38
N LEU A 241 -17.28 -10.50 -21.40
CA LEU A 241 -17.93 -9.21 -21.16
C LEU A 241 -17.58 -8.64 -19.79
N GLN A 242 -17.67 -9.46 -18.73
CA GLN A 242 -17.37 -9.06 -17.36
C GLN A 242 -15.90 -8.61 -17.22
N LEU A 243 -14.96 -9.35 -17.83
CA LEU A 243 -13.55 -9.00 -17.87
C LEU A 243 -13.32 -7.63 -18.53
N HIS A 244 -13.90 -7.40 -19.71
CA HIS A 244 -13.73 -6.13 -20.42
C HIS A 244 -14.42 -4.97 -19.72
N LYS A 245 -15.60 -5.19 -19.15
CA LYS A 245 -16.32 -4.19 -18.34
C LYS A 245 -15.51 -3.76 -17.13
N ARG A 246 -14.93 -4.73 -16.40
CA ARG A 246 -14.02 -4.48 -15.29
C ARG A 246 -12.82 -3.66 -15.72
N ARG A 247 -12.13 -4.07 -16.80
CA ARG A 247 -10.93 -3.37 -17.30
C ARG A 247 -11.23 -1.91 -17.69
N TYR A 248 -12.36 -1.67 -18.35
CA TYR A 248 -12.80 -0.33 -18.71
C TYR A 248 -13.04 0.54 -17.48
N ILE A 249 -13.82 0.05 -16.50
CA ILE A 249 -14.12 0.79 -15.27
C ILE A 249 -12.85 1.03 -14.43
N GLU A 250 -11.99 0.02 -14.26
CA GLU A 250 -10.73 0.15 -13.53
C GLU A 250 -9.79 1.17 -14.18
N ALA A 251 -9.71 1.20 -15.53
CA ALA A 251 -8.90 2.19 -16.25
C ALA A 251 -9.42 3.62 -16.05
N ARG A 252 -10.74 3.83 -16.15
CA ARG A 252 -11.37 5.13 -15.89
C ARG A 252 -11.16 5.60 -14.45
N ALA A 253 -11.35 4.71 -13.49
CA ALA A 253 -11.14 5.00 -12.08
C ALA A 253 -9.68 5.35 -11.79
N PHE A 254 -8.74 4.61 -12.36
CA PHE A 254 -7.32 4.88 -12.19
C PHE A 254 -6.92 6.23 -12.79
N ALA A 255 -7.39 6.57 -14.00
CA ALA A 255 -7.15 7.87 -14.61
C ALA A 255 -7.68 9.03 -13.74
N PHE A 256 -8.90 8.88 -13.21
CA PHE A 256 -9.49 9.85 -12.27
C PHE A 256 -8.64 10.02 -11.01
N GLN A 257 -8.22 8.91 -10.40
CA GLN A 257 -7.43 8.95 -9.16
C GLN A 257 -6.06 9.61 -9.32
N LEU A 258 -5.53 9.64 -10.55
CA LEU A 258 -4.27 10.30 -10.88
C LEU A 258 -4.39 11.83 -11.04
N GLU A 259 -5.59 12.39 -11.20
CA GLU A 259 -5.77 13.82 -11.53
C GLU A 259 -5.15 14.77 -10.49
N ASP A 260 -5.32 14.47 -9.20
CA ASP A 260 -4.64 15.20 -8.10
C ASP A 260 -3.74 14.30 -7.27
N ALA A 261 -3.26 13.19 -7.85
CA ALA A 261 -2.37 12.31 -7.14
C ALA A 261 -1.04 13.02 -6.85
N THR A 262 -0.62 12.97 -5.58
CA THR A 262 0.63 13.61 -5.14
C THR A 262 1.51 12.63 -4.39
N ALA A 263 2.77 12.55 -4.81
CA ALA A 263 3.79 11.75 -4.17
C ALA A 263 4.61 12.58 -3.18
N ARG A 264 4.86 12.01 -1.99
CA ARG A 264 5.74 12.57 -0.98
C ARG A 264 6.69 11.52 -0.42
N TYR A 265 7.88 11.95 -0.04
CA TYR A 265 8.77 11.14 0.78
C TYR A 265 8.36 11.25 2.25
N GLU A 266 8.02 10.13 2.88
CA GLU A 266 7.68 10.09 4.30
C GLU A 266 8.94 9.80 5.13
N LYS A 267 9.37 10.80 5.90
CA LYS A 267 10.64 10.74 6.64
C LYS A 267 10.64 9.66 7.72
N ARG A 268 9.46 9.32 8.29
CA ARG A 268 9.35 8.31 9.35
C ARG A 268 9.43 6.87 8.83
N THR A 269 8.88 6.59 7.65
CA THR A 269 8.87 5.24 7.05
C THR A 269 10.01 5.06 6.04
N GLN A 270 10.61 6.16 5.59
CA GLN A 270 11.60 6.22 4.52
C GLN A 270 11.08 5.62 3.20
N TRP A 271 9.78 5.73 2.95
CA TRP A 271 9.13 5.26 1.72
C TRP A 271 8.43 6.42 1.00
N ILE A 272 8.03 6.17 -0.25
CA ILE A 272 7.21 7.12 -1.00
C ILE A 272 5.74 6.81 -0.74
N HIS A 273 4.98 7.84 -0.41
CA HIS A 273 3.53 7.78 -0.24
C HIS A 273 2.88 8.57 -1.37
N ILE A 274 1.94 7.96 -2.07
CA ILE A 274 1.15 8.61 -3.10
C ILE A 274 -0.27 8.76 -2.57
N LYS A 275 -0.69 9.99 -2.33
CA LYS A 275 -2.08 10.29 -1.98
C LYS A 275 -2.92 10.26 -3.25
N ALA A 276 -3.94 9.42 -3.28
CA ALA A 276 -4.91 9.35 -4.38
C ALA A 276 -6.10 10.29 -4.10
N SER A 277 -6.76 10.74 -5.16
CA SER A 277 -8.08 11.38 -5.06
C SER A 277 -9.16 10.30 -5.00
N PRO A 278 -9.80 10.07 -3.84
CA PRO A 278 -10.92 9.14 -3.78
C PRO A 278 -12.08 9.65 -4.61
N ILE A 279 -12.76 8.73 -5.30
CA ILE A 279 -13.97 8.99 -6.06
C ILE A 279 -15.12 9.07 -5.05
N PHE A 280 -15.64 10.28 -4.85
CA PHE A 280 -16.81 10.53 -4.02
C PHE A 280 -18.09 10.50 -4.87
N PRO A 281 -19.21 9.98 -4.34
CA PRO A 281 -20.51 10.19 -4.97
C PRO A 281 -20.85 11.68 -4.97
N SER A 282 -21.11 12.21 -6.17
CA SER A 282 -21.52 13.59 -6.45
C SER A 282 -22.27 13.61 -7.78
N ASP A 283 -23.12 14.63 -7.99
CA ASP A 283 -24.09 14.66 -9.09
C ASP A 283 -23.52 14.35 -10.51
N GLU A 284 -22.22 14.62 -10.77
CA GLU A 284 -21.56 14.32 -12.05
C GLU A 284 -20.68 13.04 -12.05
N VAL A 285 -20.30 12.51 -10.89
CA VAL A 285 -19.32 11.40 -10.71
C VAL A 285 -20.01 10.08 -10.33
N ASP A 286 -21.31 10.12 -10.04
CA ASP A 286 -22.12 9.01 -9.53
C ASP A 286 -22.09 7.75 -10.40
N LEU A 287 -22.01 7.88 -11.74
CA LEU A 287 -22.01 6.71 -12.62
C LEU A 287 -20.75 5.85 -12.41
N LEU A 288 -19.56 6.48 -12.34
CA LEU A 288 -18.30 5.76 -12.17
C LEU A 288 -18.22 5.17 -10.76
N PHE A 289 -18.64 5.91 -9.74
CA PHE A 289 -18.70 5.43 -8.36
C PHE A 289 -19.63 4.21 -8.24
N ALA A 290 -20.85 4.29 -8.80
CA ALA A 290 -21.80 3.18 -8.79
C ALA A 290 -21.27 1.96 -9.56
N GLN A 291 -20.62 2.17 -10.70
CA GLN A 291 -20.00 1.11 -11.49
C GLN A 291 -18.88 0.40 -10.72
N LEU A 292 -18.01 1.15 -10.03
CA LEU A 292 -16.95 0.59 -9.20
C LEU A 292 -17.48 -0.26 -8.05
N ASN A 293 -18.51 0.24 -7.36
CA ASN A 293 -19.12 -0.48 -6.24
C ASN A 293 -19.81 -1.77 -6.70
N ARG A 294 -20.29 -1.84 -7.95
CA ARG A 294 -20.86 -3.06 -8.52
C ARG A 294 -19.79 -4.07 -8.94
N LEU A 295 -18.54 -3.67 -9.19
CA LEU A 295 -17.49 -4.63 -9.55
C LEU A 295 -17.15 -5.60 -8.41
N SER A 296 -17.40 -5.24 -7.16
CA SER A 296 -17.11 -6.08 -5.98
C SER A 296 -18.30 -6.91 -5.50
N LYS A 297 -19.51 -6.56 -5.94
CA LYS A 297 -20.75 -7.26 -5.57
C LYS A 297 -21.17 -8.18 -6.72
N LEU A 298 -21.22 -9.49 -6.46
CA LEU A 298 -21.79 -10.48 -7.39
C LEU A 298 -23.29 -10.26 -7.61
N ASP A 299 -23.96 -9.56 -6.69
CA ASP A 299 -25.39 -9.30 -6.71
C ASP A 299 -25.68 -7.80 -6.95
N ASP A 300 -26.75 -7.50 -7.70
CA ASP A 300 -27.31 -6.16 -7.96
C ASP A 300 -27.91 -5.48 -6.70
N THR A 301 -27.37 -5.78 -5.52
CA THR A 301 -27.80 -5.12 -4.28
C THR A 301 -27.50 -3.63 -4.36
N PRO A 302 -28.50 -2.77 -4.11
CA PRO A 302 -28.31 -1.33 -4.13
C PRO A 302 -27.25 -0.91 -3.11
N PHE A 303 -26.55 0.18 -3.39
CA PHE A 303 -25.63 0.81 -2.45
C PHE A 303 -26.47 1.54 -1.39
N GLU A 304 -26.41 1.11 -0.14
CA GLU A 304 -27.21 1.63 0.97
C GLU A 304 -26.54 2.83 1.65
N ASN A 305 -25.36 3.25 1.18
CA ASN A 305 -24.60 4.41 1.66
C ASN A 305 -24.28 4.32 3.16
N THR A 306 -24.12 3.10 3.67
CA THR A 306 -23.69 2.87 5.05
C THR A 306 -22.20 3.16 5.18
N CYS A 307 -21.76 3.49 6.40
CA CYS A 307 -20.35 3.78 6.67
C CYS A 307 -19.43 2.58 6.29
N GLU A 308 -19.91 1.35 6.50
CA GLU A 308 -19.17 0.13 6.13
C GLU A 308 -19.05 -0.04 4.62
N GLU A 309 -20.13 0.19 3.87
CA GLU A 309 -20.10 0.10 2.40
C GLU A 309 -19.23 1.20 1.78
N ILE A 310 -19.29 2.43 2.30
CA ILE A 310 -18.43 3.53 1.86
C ILE A 310 -16.96 3.18 2.07
N GLN A 311 -16.60 2.65 3.23
CA GLN A 311 -15.21 2.27 3.50
C GLN A 311 -14.75 1.08 2.66
N SER A 312 -15.63 0.10 2.42
CA SER A 312 -15.35 -1.03 1.52
C SER A 312 -15.08 -0.54 0.09
N ALA A 313 -15.90 0.39 -0.40
CA ALA A 313 -15.72 1.04 -1.69
C ALA A 313 -14.36 1.76 -1.77
N TYR A 314 -13.97 2.51 -0.74
CA TYR A 314 -12.64 3.16 -0.72
C TYR A 314 -11.49 2.17 -0.72
N SER A 315 -11.59 1.09 0.04
CA SER A 315 -10.55 0.06 0.03
C SER A 315 -10.43 -0.58 -1.35
N GLN A 316 -11.54 -0.87 -2.03
CA GLN A 316 -11.52 -1.36 -3.41
C GLN A 316 -10.90 -0.34 -4.37
N GLN A 317 -11.26 0.93 -4.28
CA GLN A 317 -10.67 2.00 -5.07
C GLN A 317 -9.14 2.06 -4.87
N MET A 318 -8.66 1.91 -3.64
CA MET A 318 -7.21 1.91 -3.35
C MET A 318 -6.51 0.67 -3.88
N GLU A 319 -7.16 -0.49 -3.92
CA GLU A 319 -6.59 -1.70 -4.54
C GLU A 319 -6.46 -1.55 -6.06
N ILE A 320 -7.47 -0.95 -6.71
CA ILE A 320 -7.41 -0.59 -8.13
C ILE A 320 -6.27 0.39 -8.37
N PHE A 321 -6.14 1.41 -7.52
CA PHE A 321 -5.08 2.41 -7.63
C PHE A 321 -3.68 1.76 -7.56
N LYS A 322 -3.42 0.92 -6.54
CA LYS A 322 -2.14 0.23 -6.38
C LYS A 322 -1.79 -0.67 -7.57
N ALA A 323 -2.79 -1.40 -8.09
CA ALA A 323 -2.63 -2.24 -9.28
C ALA A 323 -2.34 -1.40 -10.54
N GLY A 324 -3.05 -0.28 -10.70
CA GLY A 324 -2.82 0.67 -11.78
C GLY A 324 -1.42 1.29 -11.74
N LEU A 325 -0.95 1.71 -10.55
CA LEU A 325 0.41 2.25 -10.38
C LEU A 325 1.49 1.27 -10.83
N HIS A 326 1.29 -0.02 -10.59
CA HIS A 326 2.21 -1.04 -11.06
C HIS A 326 2.11 -1.25 -12.58
N ARG A 327 0.87 -1.40 -13.09
CA ARG A 327 0.59 -1.72 -14.50
C ARG A 327 1.00 -0.61 -15.46
N PHE A 328 0.69 0.63 -15.10
CA PHE A 328 0.98 1.82 -15.92
C PHE A 328 2.26 2.54 -15.47
N GLY A 329 2.91 2.03 -14.43
CA GLY A 329 4.19 2.51 -13.88
C GLY A 329 5.27 2.69 -14.94
N THR A 330 5.68 3.94 -15.18
CA THR A 330 6.84 4.27 -16.04
C THR A 330 7.99 4.86 -15.23
N GLY A 331 9.21 4.77 -15.77
CA GLY A 331 10.40 5.40 -15.20
C GLY A 331 10.60 5.03 -13.72
N PRO A 332 10.55 6.00 -12.77
CA PRO A 332 10.85 5.77 -11.36
C PRO A 332 9.93 4.75 -10.68
N PHE A 333 8.72 4.54 -11.20
CA PHE A 333 7.80 3.54 -10.66
C PHE A 333 8.29 2.09 -10.83
N ARG A 334 9.16 1.82 -11.82
CA ARG A 334 9.68 0.47 -12.07
C ARG A 334 10.65 -0.02 -10.98
N GLU A 335 11.15 0.89 -10.15
CA GLU A 335 12.06 0.59 -9.04
C GLU A 335 11.32 0.41 -7.71
N LEU A 336 9.99 0.56 -7.73
CA LEU A 336 9.13 0.58 -6.57
C LEU A 336 8.01 -0.46 -6.65
N ASP A 337 7.73 -1.10 -5.52
CA ASP A 337 6.68 -2.07 -5.30
C ASP A 337 5.46 -1.39 -4.66
N SER A 338 4.39 -1.24 -5.45
CA SER A 338 3.08 -0.73 -5.00
C SER A 338 2.14 -1.82 -4.48
N LEU A 339 2.46 -3.10 -4.71
CA LEU A 339 1.56 -4.23 -4.47
C LEU A 339 1.79 -4.94 -3.14
N HIS A 340 2.88 -4.63 -2.43
CA HIS A 340 3.22 -5.27 -1.17
C HIS A 340 2.14 -5.21 -0.07
N ASN A 341 1.22 -4.26 -0.16
CA ASN A 341 0.07 -4.13 0.75
C ASN A 341 -1.27 -4.50 0.12
N SER A 342 -1.28 -4.97 -1.12
CA SER A 342 -2.52 -5.36 -1.79
C SER A 342 -3.17 -6.53 -1.06
N GLU A 343 -4.48 -6.48 -0.86
CA GLU A 343 -5.25 -7.61 -0.35
C GLU A 343 -5.68 -8.59 -1.45
N ARG A 344 -5.73 -8.09 -2.69
CA ARG A 344 -6.02 -8.83 -3.92
C ARG A 344 -4.87 -9.74 -4.33
N PHE A 345 -3.63 -9.23 -4.29
CA PHE A 345 -2.46 -9.99 -4.73
C PHE A 345 -1.71 -10.69 -3.58
N GLN A 346 -1.23 -11.90 -3.85
CA GLN A 346 -0.29 -12.62 -2.98
C GLN A 346 1.10 -12.62 -3.62
N ALA A 347 2.11 -12.24 -2.83
CA ALA A 347 3.51 -12.31 -3.24
C ALA A 347 4.04 -13.75 -3.11
N TYR A 348 4.78 -14.18 -4.12
CA TYR A 348 5.55 -15.41 -4.15
C TYR A 348 6.98 -15.11 -4.59
N ASP A 349 7.92 -15.87 -4.04
CA ASP A 349 9.24 -16.04 -4.62
C ASP A 349 9.14 -17.21 -5.62
N PHE A 350 9.28 -16.91 -6.91
CA PHE A 350 9.36 -17.85 -8.01
C PHE A 350 10.83 -18.19 -8.29
N TRP A 351 11.17 -19.46 -8.18
CA TRP A 351 12.53 -19.97 -8.28
C TRP A 351 12.69 -20.75 -9.57
N VAL A 352 13.74 -20.45 -10.34
CA VAL A 352 14.01 -21.04 -11.66
C VAL A 352 15.50 -21.39 -11.76
N PRO A 353 15.96 -22.49 -12.37
CA PRO A 353 17.36 -22.89 -12.32
C PRO A 353 18.20 -21.95 -13.16
N TYR A 354 19.22 -21.37 -12.52
CA TYR A 354 20.05 -20.33 -13.13
C TYR A 354 20.82 -20.84 -14.37
N GLN A 355 21.29 -22.09 -14.31
CA GLN A 355 22.11 -22.67 -15.37
C GLN A 355 21.31 -23.15 -16.60
N ARG A 356 20.00 -23.39 -16.45
CA ARG A 356 19.16 -24.01 -17.49
C ARG A 356 18.18 -23.05 -18.13
N SER A 357 17.91 -21.92 -17.48
CA SER A 357 16.88 -20.97 -17.93
C SER A 357 17.43 -19.57 -17.86
N SER A 358 17.33 -18.82 -18.95
CA SER A 358 17.65 -17.40 -18.91
C SER A 358 16.50 -16.59 -18.28
N PRO A 359 16.75 -15.36 -17.82
CA PRO A 359 15.71 -14.40 -17.45
C PRO A 359 14.55 -14.30 -18.44
N GLN A 360 14.83 -14.38 -19.76
CA GLN A 360 13.82 -14.28 -20.81
C GLN A 360 12.87 -15.48 -20.85
N MET A 361 13.30 -16.65 -20.37
CA MET A 361 12.48 -17.86 -20.32
C MET A 361 11.56 -17.89 -19.08
N CYS A 362 11.81 -17.05 -18.09
CA CYS A 362 11.12 -17.11 -16.79
C CYS A 362 9.61 -16.83 -16.92
N THR A 363 9.19 -15.94 -17.81
CA THR A 363 7.75 -15.67 -18.04
C THR A 363 7.04 -16.89 -18.62
N THR A 364 7.67 -17.59 -19.57
CA THR A 364 7.11 -18.81 -20.16
C THR A 364 7.03 -19.92 -19.12
N LEU A 365 8.08 -20.10 -18.32
CA LEU A 365 8.09 -21.09 -17.24
C LEU A 365 7.00 -20.78 -16.20
N PHE A 366 6.81 -19.52 -15.83
CA PHE A 366 5.73 -19.09 -14.96
C PHE A 366 4.35 -19.39 -15.55
N ARG A 367 4.12 -19.12 -16.84
CA ARG A 367 2.81 -19.43 -17.47
C ARG A 367 2.53 -20.93 -17.50
N ASN A 368 3.56 -21.76 -17.67
CA ASN A 368 3.44 -23.22 -17.73
C ASN A 368 3.20 -23.88 -16.36
N THR A 369 3.30 -23.15 -15.24
CA THR A 369 3.00 -23.70 -13.90
C THR A 369 1.51 -23.67 -13.55
N PHE A 370 0.67 -23.17 -14.45
CA PHE A 370 -0.77 -23.15 -14.30
C PHE A 370 -1.42 -24.06 -15.36
N VAL A 371 -2.54 -24.68 -15.00
CA VAL A 371 -3.34 -25.51 -15.92
C VAL A 371 -3.74 -24.70 -17.16
N GLU A 372 -4.14 -23.46 -16.95
CA GLU A 372 -4.41 -22.48 -18.00
C GLU A 372 -3.54 -21.25 -17.77
N ALA A 373 -3.01 -20.67 -18.85
CA ALA A 373 -2.15 -19.51 -18.73
C ALA A 373 -2.94 -18.36 -18.08
N PRO A 374 -2.46 -17.81 -16.95
CA PRO A 374 -3.18 -16.76 -16.26
C PRO A 374 -3.23 -15.50 -17.13
N PRO A 375 -4.35 -14.73 -17.08
CA PRO A 375 -4.43 -13.44 -17.75
C PRO A 375 -3.26 -12.53 -17.37
N ASP A 376 -2.76 -11.71 -18.31
CA ASP A 376 -1.66 -10.77 -18.00
C ASP A 376 -2.03 -9.73 -16.92
N SER A 377 -3.32 -9.59 -16.61
CA SER A 377 -3.83 -8.74 -15.53
C SER A 377 -3.78 -9.39 -14.15
N SER A 378 -3.60 -10.71 -14.05
CA SER A 378 -3.69 -11.46 -12.80
C SER A 378 -2.33 -11.77 -12.19
N TYR A 379 -1.22 -11.31 -12.79
CA TYR A 379 0.10 -11.44 -12.19
C TYR A 379 1.04 -10.28 -12.56
N PHE A 380 2.04 -10.07 -11.70
CA PHE A 380 3.03 -9.00 -11.87
C PHE A 380 4.41 -9.46 -11.40
N PHE A 381 5.40 -9.43 -12.31
CA PHE A 381 6.80 -9.61 -11.94
C PHE A 381 7.35 -8.31 -11.38
N VAL A 382 7.83 -8.34 -10.14
CA VAL A 382 8.24 -7.11 -9.43
C VAL A 382 9.73 -7.07 -9.21
N SER A 383 10.45 -8.19 -9.14
CA SER A 383 11.91 -8.14 -9.08
C SER A 383 12.55 -8.32 -10.45
N THR A 384 13.63 -7.58 -10.70
CA THR A 384 14.56 -7.90 -11.79
C THR A 384 15.36 -9.16 -11.45
N PRO A 385 15.58 -10.07 -12.41
CA PRO A 385 16.47 -11.22 -12.20
C PRO A 385 17.87 -10.77 -11.79
N ASP A 386 18.36 -11.28 -10.65
CA ASP A 386 19.66 -10.93 -10.10
C ASP A 386 20.77 -11.72 -10.81
N VAL A 387 21.35 -11.11 -11.85
CA VAL A 387 22.46 -11.63 -12.66
C VAL A 387 23.77 -11.24 -11.99
N LEU A 388 24.33 -12.15 -11.19
CA LEU A 388 25.65 -11.98 -10.59
C LEU A 388 26.74 -12.53 -11.52
N GLY A 389 27.96 -12.01 -11.39
CA GLY A 389 29.15 -12.51 -12.10
C GLY A 389 29.59 -13.93 -11.72
N PHE A 390 28.83 -14.61 -10.85
CA PHE A 390 29.06 -16.01 -10.47
C PHE A 390 27.74 -16.81 -10.54
N PRO A 391 27.80 -18.12 -10.90
CA PRO A 391 26.61 -18.95 -11.02
C PRO A 391 25.89 -19.13 -9.68
N LYS A 392 24.57 -19.01 -9.70
CA LYS A 392 23.69 -19.41 -8.59
C LYS A 392 23.05 -20.77 -8.88
N LEU A 393 22.38 -21.33 -7.88
CA LEU A 393 21.48 -22.47 -8.09
C LEU A 393 20.22 -22.04 -8.83
N HIS A 394 19.60 -20.94 -8.40
CA HIS A 394 18.34 -20.45 -8.95
C HIS A 394 18.36 -18.94 -9.19
N HIS A 395 17.66 -18.50 -10.25
CA HIS A 395 17.04 -17.18 -10.29
C HIS A 395 15.93 -17.13 -9.24
N LYS A 396 15.90 -16.05 -8.47
CA LYS A 396 14.82 -15.75 -7.52
C LYS A 396 14.05 -14.55 -8.04
N ILE A 397 12.78 -14.74 -8.35
CA ILE A 397 11.92 -13.70 -8.93
C ILE A 397 10.70 -13.50 -8.05
N ARG A 398 10.53 -12.31 -7.49
CA ARG A 398 9.30 -11.93 -6.79
C ARG A 398 8.20 -11.66 -7.79
N VAL A 399 7.10 -12.38 -7.64
CA VAL A 399 5.89 -12.25 -8.45
C VAL A 399 4.67 -12.11 -7.55
N TYR A 400 3.79 -11.18 -7.90
CA TYR A 400 2.46 -11.06 -7.28
C TYR A 400 1.45 -11.76 -8.16
N ILE A 401 0.54 -12.51 -7.54
CA ILE A 401 -0.47 -13.31 -8.24
C ILE A 401 -1.83 -13.01 -7.60
N ASP A 402 -2.81 -12.65 -8.42
CA ASP A 402 -4.21 -12.62 -8.04
C ASP A 402 -4.73 -14.06 -8.02
N VAL A 403 -4.71 -14.66 -6.84
CA VAL A 403 -5.06 -16.06 -6.64
C VAL A 403 -6.53 -16.35 -6.97
N LEU A 404 -7.40 -15.34 -6.97
CA LEU A 404 -8.81 -15.50 -7.32
C LEU A 404 -9.00 -15.60 -8.84
N GLU A 405 -8.22 -14.86 -9.61
CA GLU A 405 -8.31 -14.80 -11.08
C GLU A 405 -7.38 -15.82 -11.77
N ALA A 406 -6.17 -16.01 -11.25
CA ALA A 406 -5.18 -16.94 -11.81
C ALA A 406 -5.26 -18.36 -11.24
N GLY A 407 -5.97 -18.56 -10.12
CA GLY A 407 -5.84 -19.75 -9.30
C GLY A 407 -4.52 -19.78 -8.51
N LYS A 408 -4.32 -20.83 -7.72
CA LYS A 408 -3.05 -21.05 -7.01
C LYS A 408 -2.06 -21.76 -7.93
N PRO A 409 -0.77 -21.38 -7.92
CA PRO A 409 0.25 -22.17 -8.59
C PRO A 409 0.28 -23.58 -7.97
N GLU A 410 0.44 -24.60 -8.79
CA GLU A 410 0.50 -25.99 -8.32
C GLU A 410 1.75 -26.18 -7.43
N GLU A 411 1.55 -26.67 -6.20
CA GLU A 411 2.64 -26.84 -5.22
C GLU A 411 3.58 -27.99 -5.60
N GLU A 412 3.08 -29.00 -6.32
CA GLU A 412 3.84 -30.15 -6.81
C GLU A 412 3.23 -30.64 -8.12
N TYR A 413 3.93 -30.46 -9.25
CA TYR A 413 4.15 -31.45 -10.32
C TYR A 413 4.85 -30.76 -11.52
N GLY A 414 5.88 -31.42 -12.07
CA GLY A 414 6.11 -31.34 -13.52
C GLY A 414 7.52 -31.06 -14.02
N SER A 415 8.42 -30.46 -13.24
CA SER A 415 9.82 -30.43 -13.62
C SER A 415 10.73 -30.16 -12.42
N GLU A 416 11.89 -30.79 -12.37
CA GLU A 416 13.01 -30.43 -11.48
C GLU A 416 13.57 -29.01 -11.76
N ILE A 417 12.75 -28.10 -12.28
CA ILE A 417 13.19 -26.83 -12.88
C ILE A 417 12.66 -25.66 -12.04
N SER A 418 11.35 -25.42 -11.90
CA SER A 418 10.88 -24.22 -11.18
C SER A 418 9.84 -24.47 -10.10
N PHE A 419 9.85 -23.68 -9.03
CA PHE A 419 8.91 -23.78 -7.92
C PHE A 419 8.55 -22.42 -7.30
N PHE A 420 7.44 -22.38 -6.56
CA PHE A 420 7.01 -21.20 -5.81
C PHE A 420 7.16 -21.41 -4.32
N SER A 421 7.55 -20.34 -3.62
CA SER A 421 7.39 -20.25 -2.17
C SER A 421 6.65 -18.96 -1.83
N VAL A 422 5.66 -19.03 -0.95
CA VAL A 422 4.95 -17.84 -0.47
C VAL A 422 5.98 -16.86 0.11
N PHE A 423 5.94 -15.60 -0.33
CA PHE A 423 6.81 -14.58 0.22
C PHE A 423 6.22 -14.06 1.54
N GLU A 424 6.85 -14.43 2.66
CA GLU A 424 6.47 -14.01 4.00
C GLU A 424 7.58 -13.12 4.60
N PRO A 425 7.42 -11.79 4.57
CA PRO A 425 8.47 -10.89 5.06
C PRO A 425 8.64 -10.87 6.59
N TYR A 426 7.73 -11.51 7.34
CA TYR A 426 7.71 -11.51 8.81
C TYR A 426 7.47 -12.91 9.35
N GLU A 427 7.97 -13.19 10.55
CA GLU A 427 7.71 -14.44 11.30
C GLU A 427 6.30 -14.51 11.92
N PHE A 428 5.43 -13.56 11.59
CA PHE A 428 4.06 -13.47 12.06
C PHE A 428 3.13 -12.96 10.96
N CYS A 429 1.88 -13.40 11.02
CA CYS A 429 0.85 -12.95 10.09
C CYS A 429 0.42 -11.52 10.40
N LEU A 430 0.55 -10.59 9.46
CA LEU A 430 0.08 -9.20 9.62
C LEU A 430 -1.43 -9.06 9.80
N ASN A 431 -2.22 -10.11 9.60
CA ASN A 431 -3.66 -10.07 9.81
C ASN A 431 -4.07 -10.33 11.26
N CYS A 432 -3.42 -11.29 11.91
CA CYS A 432 -3.80 -11.75 13.25
C CYS A 432 -2.68 -11.62 14.30
N PHE A 433 -1.45 -11.32 13.87
CA PHE A 433 -0.23 -11.23 14.67
C PHE A 433 0.12 -12.54 15.41
N GLU A 434 -0.32 -13.67 14.87
CA GLU A 434 0.08 -15.01 15.31
C GLU A 434 1.24 -15.54 14.46
N SER A 435 2.06 -16.39 15.06
CA SER A 435 3.16 -17.08 14.39
C SER A 435 2.67 -18.41 13.80
N GLY A 436 3.49 -19.02 12.92
CA GLY A 436 3.22 -20.35 12.36
C GLY A 436 2.30 -20.37 11.13
N HIS A 437 1.92 -19.21 10.59
CA HIS A 437 1.26 -19.11 9.28
C HIS A 437 1.45 -17.72 8.66
N GLY A 438 1.48 -17.65 7.33
CA GLY A 438 1.42 -16.38 6.59
C GLY A 438 0.02 -15.93 6.22
N LYS A 439 -0.02 -14.86 5.41
CA LYS A 439 -1.26 -14.18 4.99
C LYS A 439 -2.22 -15.12 4.24
N SER A 440 -1.69 -15.95 3.34
CA SER A 440 -2.47 -16.86 2.49
C SER A 440 -3.14 -18.01 3.25
N LEU A 441 -2.56 -18.43 4.38
CA LEU A 441 -3.05 -19.51 5.24
C LEU A 441 -3.87 -19.00 6.44
N CYS A 442 -4.03 -17.68 6.57
CA CYS A 442 -4.75 -17.09 7.67
C CYS A 442 -6.27 -17.32 7.54
N ARG A 443 -6.84 -18.11 8.45
CA ARG A 443 -8.29 -18.36 8.52
C ARG A 443 -9.06 -17.25 9.24
N LYS A 444 -8.38 -16.23 9.76
CA LYS A 444 -9.04 -15.06 10.37
C LYS A 444 -9.49 -14.12 9.26
N LEU A 445 -10.62 -13.45 9.46
CA LEU A 445 -11.09 -12.36 8.61
C LEU A 445 -9.92 -11.41 8.31
N LYS A 446 -9.64 -11.11 7.04
CA LYS A 446 -8.63 -10.12 6.66
C LYS A 446 -9.06 -8.77 7.21
N ARG A 447 -8.18 -8.10 7.96
CA ARG A 447 -8.47 -6.85 8.65
C ARG A 447 -7.65 -5.73 8.04
N GLY A 448 -8.39 -4.70 7.63
CA GLY A 448 -7.92 -3.41 7.15
C GLY A 448 -9.00 -2.36 7.42
N TYR A 449 -8.72 -1.12 7.06
CA TYR A 449 -9.75 -0.08 7.05
C TYR A 449 -10.87 -0.47 6.06
N GLY A 450 -12.13 -0.37 6.46
CA GLY A 450 -13.28 -0.92 5.72
C GLY A 450 -13.73 -2.33 6.07
N VAL A 451 -13.11 -2.97 7.07
CA VAL A 451 -13.60 -4.22 7.69
C VAL A 451 -14.02 -3.98 9.16
N ILE A 452 -13.98 -2.73 9.63
CA ILE A 452 -14.26 -2.40 11.02
C ILE A 452 -15.76 -2.19 11.22
N ILE A 453 -16.41 -3.27 11.62
CA ILE A 453 -17.62 -3.25 12.45
C ILE A 453 -17.31 -2.41 13.70
N GLN A 454 -18.00 -1.29 13.89
CA GLN A 454 -18.07 -0.65 15.21
C GLN A 454 -19.46 -0.79 15.81
N LYS A 455 -19.46 -1.54 16.93
CA LYS A 455 -20.35 -1.53 18.09
C LYS A 455 -21.80 -1.10 17.94
#